data_AF-A0A8H3IM11-F1
#
_entry.id   AF-A0A8H3IM11-F1
#
_cell.length_a   1.000
_cell.length_b   1.000
_cell.length_c   1.000
_cell.angle_alpha   90.00
_cell.angle_beta   90.00
_cell.angle_gamma   90.00
#
_symmetry.space_group_name_H-M   'P 1'
#
loop_
_entity.id
_entity.type
_entity.pdbx_description
1 polymer ?
#
loop_
_entity_poly.entity_id
_entity_poly.type
_entity_poly.pdbx_seq_one_letter_code
_entity_poly.pdbx_strand_id
1 'polypeptide(L)'
;MPLSPQFTDVGGDGLVAARHLWHYGYQPTIFYPKQSKNDLYQRLATQLKNLDVPFTEDFNESLKDTDHVVDAIFGFSFSGDVRDPFKDPVIAMETTKVPVLSVDAPSSWSIEDGPPASGPGAKFHPATLISLTAPKPLVKHFTGTHFIGGRFIPQSIAQKYDLDIPEYHGVDQIAEVSGTGTDAKKKEVVGLAERQG
;
A
#
# COMPACT_ATOMS: atom_id res chain seq x y z
N MET A 1 -13.96 -18.49 15.34
CA MET A 1 -12.66 -18.83 14.73
C MET A 1 -12.02 -17.54 14.29
N PRO A 2 -10.80 -17.19 14.75
CA PRO A 2 -10.10 -16.06 14.17
C PRO A 2 -9.72 -16.45 12.73
N LEU A 3 -10.08 -15.59 11.77
CA LEU A 3 -9.66 -15.74 10.39
C LEU A 3 -8.14 -15.81 10.37
N SER A 4 -7.60 -16.88 9.81
CA SER A 4 -6.18 -16.95 9.44
C SER A 4 -5.82 -15.66 8.70
N PRO A 5 -4.66 -15.02 8.97
CA PRO A 5 -4.27 -13.79 8.28
C PRO A 5 -4.27 -14.08 6.78
N GLN A 6 -5.33 -13.63 6.12
CA GLN A 6 -5.48 -13.76 4.69
C GLN A 6 -4.39 -12.89 4.09
N PHE A 7 -3.55 -13.53 3.29
CA PHE A 7 -2.57 -12.83 2.46
C PHE A 7 -3.25 -11.63 1.81
N THR A 8 -2.62 -10.49 2.04
CA THR A 8 -3.21 -9.17 2.01
C THR A 8 -3.68 -8.81 0.61
N ASP A 9 -4.89 -8.25 0.50
CA ASP A 9 -5.47 -7.76 -0.77
C ASP A 9 -4.47 -6.87 -1.54
N VAL A 10 -3.63 -6.12 -0.80
CA VAL A 10 -2.63 -5.22 -1.39
C VAL A 10 -1.55 -5.91 -2.22
N GLY A 11 -1.22 -7.18 -1.93
CA GLY A 11 -0.27 -7.92 -2.78
C GLY A 11 -0.83 -8.12 -4.19
N GLY A 12 -2.14 -8.31 -4.31
CA GLY A 12 -2.85 -8.31 -5.58
C GLY A 12 -2.85 -6.94 -6.25
N ASP A 13 -3.06 -5.87 -5.48
CA ASP A 13 -2.98 -4.50 -5.99
C ASP A 13 -1.59 -4.20 -6.58
N GLY A 14 -0.52 -4.68 -5.95
CA GLY A 14 0.85 -4.59 -6.48
C GLY A 14 1.01 -5.31 -7.83
N LEU A 15 0.45 -6.51 -7.99
CA LEU A 15 0.49 -7.25 -9.26
C LEU A 15 -0.30 -6.52 -10.36
N VAL A 16 -1.46 -5.95 -10.03
CA VAL A 16 -2.25 -5.14 -10.96
C VAL A 16 -1.47 -3.87 -11.33
N ALA A 17 -0.93 -3.15 -10.35
CA ALA A 17 -0.14 -1.94 -10.56
C ALA A 17 1.05 -2.21 -11.49
N ALA A 18 1.81 -3.28 -11.26
CA ALA A 18 2.90 -3.68 -12.13
C ALA A 18 2.48 -3.90 -13.58
N ARG A 19 1.34 -4.57 -13.81
CA ARG A 19 0.82 -4.78 -15.17
C ARG A 19 0.47 -3.46 -15.85
N HIS A 20 -0.15 -2.53 -15.12
CA HIS A 20 -0.45 -1.21 -15.66
C HIS A 20 0.81 -0.37 -15.91
N LEU A 21 1.81 -0.43 -15.01
CA LEU A 21 3.10 0.23 -15.19
C LEU A 21 3.81 -0.27 -16.46
N TRP A 22 3.78 -1.57 -16.75
CA TRP A 22 4.30 -2.11 -18.00
C TRP A 22 3.60 -1.49 -19.22
N HIS A 23 2.27 -1.40 -19.21
CA HIS A 23 1.51 -0.76 -20.29
C HIS A 23 1.76 0.76 -20.39
N TYR A 24 2.19 1.40 -19.32
CA TYR A 24 2.60 2.80 -19.31
C TYR A 24 4.04 3.02 -19.78
N GLY A 25 4.77 1.96 -20.15
CA GLY A 25 6.13 2.03 -20.68
C GLY A 25 7.24 1.92 -19.64
N TYR A 26 6.91 1.56 -18.39
CA TYR A 26 7.90 1.25 -17.35
C TYR A 26 8.41 -0.19 -17.47
N GLN A 27 9.50 -0.50 -16.77
CA GLN A 27 10.14 -1.82 -16.74
C GLN A 27 10.02 -2.44 -15.34
N PRO A 28 8.82 -2.90 -14.91
CA PRO A 28 8.64 -3.45 -13.58
C PRO A 28 9.39 -4.78 -13.41
N THR A 29 9.91 -5.02 -12.20
CA THR A 29 10.39 -6.33 -11.75
C THR A 29 9.65 -6.71 -10.47
N ILE A 30 9.24 -7.98 -10.35
CA ILE A 30 8.36 -8.44 -9.27
C ILE A 30 9.14 -9.28 -8.26
N PHE A 31 9.26 -8.77 -7.04
CA PHE A 31 9.63 -9.59 -5.88
C PHE A 31 8.37 -10.08 -5.18
N TYR A 32 8.07 -11.38 -5.31
CA TYR A 32 6.86 -11.99 -4.73
C TYR A 32 7.19 -13.27 -3.94
N PRO A 33 7.79 -13.14 -2.74
CA PRO A 33 8.46 -14.23 -2.04
C PRO A 33 7.48 -15.26 -1.45
N LYS A 34 6.21 -14.89 -1.26
CA LYS A 34 5.20 -15.78 -0.70
C LYS A 34 3.91 -15.71 -1.52
N GLN A 35 3.88 -16.55 -2.56
CA GLN A 35 2.77 -16.57 -3.51
C GLN A 35 1.54 -17.26 -2.93
N SER A 36 0.39 -16.62 -3.08
CA SER A 36 -0.89 -17.18 -2.61
C SER A 36 -1.36 -18.32 -3.51
N LYS A 37 -1.95 -19.36 -2.93
CA LYS A 37 -2.59 -20.46 -3.69
C LYS A 37 -3.96 -20.08 -4.27
N ASN A 38 -4.46 -18.89 -3.96
CA ASN A 38 -5.73 -18.42 -4.49
C ASN A 38 -5.61 -18.17 -6.01
N ASP A 39 -6.55 -18.72 -6.77
CA ASP A 39 -6.61 -18.67 -8.22
C ASP A 39 -6.57 -17.23 -8.78
N LEU A 40 -7.17 -16.26 -8.08
CA LEU A 40 -7.12 -14.84 -8.47
C LEU A 40 -5.67 -14.34 -8.59
N TYR A 41 -4.86 -14.54 -7.54
CA TYR A 41 -3.48 -14.06 -7.53
C TYR A 41 -2.60 -14.83 -8.51
N GLN A 42 -2.86 -16.12 -8.70
CA GLN A 42 -2.18 -16.92 -9.72
C GLN A 42 -2.46 -16.38 -11.13
N ARG A 43 -3.71 -16.02 -11.43
CA ARG A 43 -4.07 -15.40 -12.71
C ARG A 43 -3.42 -14.02 -12.90
N LEU A 44 -3.33 -13.20 -11.85
CA LEU A 44 -2.61 -11.93 -11.91
C LEU A 44 -1.11 -12.13 -12.22
N ALA A 45 -0.47 -13.10 -11.56
CA ALA A 45 0.91 -13.46 -11.86
C ALA A 45 1.08 -14.00 -13.29
N THR A 46 0.13 -14.80 -13.79
CA THR A 46 0.12 -15.27 -15.19
C THR A 46 0.01 -14.10 -16.18
N GLN A 47 -0.81 -13.09 -15.90
CA GLN A 47 -0.90 -11.91 -16.77
C GLN A 47 0.44 -11.18 -16.89
N LEU A 48 1.19 -11.04 -15.78
CA LEU A 48 2.53 -10.45 -15.79
C LEU A 48 3.54 -11.30 -16.56
N LYS A 49 3.51 -12.63 -16.36
CA LYS A 49 4.36 -13.57 -17.12
C LYS A 49 4.08 -13.53 -18.62
N ASN A 50 2.81 -13.39 -19.03
CA ASN A 50 2.44 -13.26 -20.44
C ASN A 50 2.91 -11.94 -21.08
N LEU A 51 3.30 -10.96 -20.27
CA LEU A 51 3.91 -9.69 -20.70
C LEU A 51 5.43 -9.72 -20.55
N ASP A 52 6.01 -10.88 -20.26
CA ASP A 52 7.44 -11.08 -20.01
C ASP A 52 8.00 -10.20 -18.87
N VAL A 53 7.15 -9.83 -17.90
CA VAL A 53 7.60 -9.11 -16.70
C VAL A 53 8.43 -10.04 -15.82
N PRO A 54 9.68 -9.68 -15.47
CA PRO A 54 10.57 -10.53 -14.68
C PRO A 54 10.11 -10.65 -13.23
N PHE A 55 10.35 -11.83 -12.65
CA PHE A 55 10.18 -12.11 -11.23
C PHE A 55 11.55 -12.39 -10.63
N THR A 56 11.85 -11.77 -9.49
CA THR A 56 13.11 -11.93 -8.76
C THR A 56 12.87 -12.60 -7.41
N GLU A 57 13.83 -13.40 -6.98
CA GLU A 57 13.92 -13.95 -5.63
C GLU A 57 14.90 -13.17 -4.75
N ASP A 58 15.71 -12.28 -5.34
CA ASP A 58 16.68 -11.45 -4.63
C ASP A 58 16.27 -9.98 -4.71
N PHE A 59 15.61 -9.52 -3.66
CA PHE A 59 15.19 -8.13 -3.54
C PHE A 59 16.37 -7.16 -3.53
N ASN A 60 17.46 -7.50 -2.83
CA ASN A 60 18.60 -6.60 -2.64
C ASN A 60 19.39 -6.43 -3.93
N GLU A 61 19.55 -7.49 -4.72
CA GLU A 61 20.20 -7.40 -6.03
C GLU A 61 19.37 -6.53 -6.98
N SER A 62 18.06 -6.78 -7.07
CA SER A 62 17.19 -6.01 -7.97
C SER A 62 17.09 -4.54 -7.59
N LEU A 63 17.20 -4.22 -6.29
CA LEU A 63 17.16 -2.84 -5.80
C LEU A 63 18.33 -1.98 -6.32
N LYS A 64 19.47 -2.57 -6.68
CA LYS A 64 20.65 -1.83 -7.18
C LYS A 64 20.38 -1.09 -8.49
N ASP A 65 19.55 -1.68 -9.34
CA ASP A 65 19.19 -1.17 -10.67
C ASP A 65 17.75 -0.63 -10.70
N THR A 66 17.17 -0.31 -9.53
CA THR A 66 15.79 0.15 -9.40
C THR A 66 15.72 1.67 -9.19
N ASP A 67 14.90 2.34 -10.02
CA ASP A 67 14.65 3.79 -9.89
C ASP A 67 13.52 4.13 -8.89
N HIS A 68 12.59 3.20 -8.64
CA HIS A 68 11.44 3.38 -7.75
C HIS A 68 10.95 2.05 -7.19
N VAL A 69 10.58 2.02 -5.90
CA VAL A 69 10.02 0.83 -5.25
C VAL A 69 8.53 1.03 -4.98
N VAL A 70 7.71 0.06 -5.37
CA VAL A 70 6.30 -0.03 -4.97
C VAL A 70 6.19 -1.02 -3.82
N ASP A 71 5.94 -0.51 -2.63
CA ASP A 71 5.68 -1.30 -1.43
C ASP A 71 4.21 -1.73 -1.38
N ALA A 72 3.99 -3.01 -1.70
CA ALA A 72 2.69 -3.67 -1.66
C ALA A 72 2.75 -4.97 -0.81
N ILE A 73 3.59 -4.99 0.23
CA ILE A 73 3.79 -6.18 1.07
C ILE A 73 2.64 -6.33 2.07
N PHE A 74 2.38 -5.29 2.86
CA PHE A 74 1.37 -5.30 3.92
C PHE A 74 0.42 -4.11 3.79
N GLY A 75 -0.88 -4.39 3.89
CA GLY A 75 -1.94 -3.37 3.85
C GLY A 75 -2.60 -3.18 5.21
N PHE A 76 -3.80 -2.59 5.22
CA PHE A 76 -4.51 -2.25 6.45
C PHE A 76 -4.78 -3.43 7.42
N SER A 77 -4.79 -4.67 6.93
CA SER A 77 -5.08 -5.85 7.75
C SER A 77 -3.86 -6.42 8.47
N PHE A 78 -2.68 -5.82 8.30
CA PHE A 78 -1.46 -6.27 8.97
C PHE A 78 -1.46 -5.92 10.46
N SER A 79 -0.96 -6.85 11.28
CA SER A 79 -0.77 -6.64 12.70
C SER A 79 0.40 -7.49 13.22
N GLY A 80 1.06 -6.99 14.27
CA GLY A 80 2.21 -7.63 14.89
C GLY A 80 3.53 -7.34 14.17
N ASP A 81 4.52 -8.22 14.38
CA ASP A 81 5.89 -8.01 13.90
C ASP A 81 6.09 -8.46 12.45
N VAL A 82 6.98 -7.76 11.73
CA VAL A 82 7.47 -8.20 10.42
C VAL A 82 8.27 -9.49 10.59
N ARG A 83 7.88 -10.53 9.84
CA ARG A 83 8.50 -11.87 9.86
C ARG A 83 9.12 -12.21 8.52
N ASP A 84 10.03 -13.18 8.53
CA ASP A 84 10.62 -13.70 7.29
C ASP A 84 9.53 -14.29 6.38
N PRO A 85 9.62 -14.10 5.04
CA PRO A 85 10.76 -13.53 4.31
C PRO A 85 10.71 -12.00 4.09
N PHE A 86 9.92 -11.26 4.88
CA PHE A 86 9.67 -9.84 4.64
C PHE A 86 10.56 -8.89 5.44
N LYS A 87 11.35 -9.39 6.40
CA LYS A 87 12.27 -8.55 7.19
C LYS A 87 13.31 -7.86 6.33
N ASP A 88 14.03 -8.62 5.51
CA ASP A 88 15.12 -8.09 4.70
C ASP A 88 14.63 -7.05 3.67
N PRO A 89 13.52 -7.27 2.93
CA PRO A 89 12.93 -6.24 2.08
C PRO A 89 12.55 -4.96 2.82
N VAL A 90 11.92 -5.07 4.00
CA VAL A 90 11.53 -3.89 4.80
C VAL A 90 12.76 -3.12 5.28
N ILE A 91 13.82 -3.81 5.72
CA ILE A 91 15.09 -3.17 6.11
C ILE A 91 15.77 -2.51 4.91
N ALA A 92 15.74 -3.15 3.74
CA ALA A 92 16.29 -2.60 2.51
C ALA A 92 15.52 -1.34 2.07
N MET A 93 14.18 -1.33 2.16
CA MET A 93 13.35 -0.15 1.90
C MET A 93 13.57 0.97 2.94
N GLU A 94 13.84 0.62 4.21
CA GLU A 94 14.18 1.59 5.25
C GLU A 94 15.52 2.30 5.00
N THR A 95 16.49 1.61 4.40
CA THR A 95 17.89 2.08 4.28
C THR A 95 18.27 2.58 2.90
N THR A 96 17.44 2.33 1.89
CA THR A 96 17.69 2.75 0.51
C THR A 96 17.52 4.25 0.30
N LYS A 97 18.16 4.77 -0.76
CA LYS A 97 17.93 6.13 -1.27
C LYS A 97 16.89 6.15 -2.40
N VAL A 98 16.51 4.98 -2.90
CA VAL A 98 15.50 4.85 -3.95
C VAL A 98 14.14 5.24 -3.37
N PRO A 99 13.37 6.14 -4.00
CA PRO A 99 12.07 6.54 -3.50
C PRO A 99 11.11 5.34 -3.44
N VAL A 100 10.44 5.20 -2.30
CA VAL A 100 9.43 4.17 -2.05
C VAL A 100 8.03 4.79 -2.06
N LEU A 101 7.11 4.17 -2.78
CA LEU A 101 5.67 4.43 -2.72
C LEU A 101 4.97 3.24 -2.04
N SER A 102 4.29 3.49 -0.93
CA SER A 102 3.52 2.45 -0.24
C SER A 102 2.06 2.45 -0.64
N VAL A 103 1.55 1.25 -0.92
CA VAL A 103 0.16 1.00 -1.29
C VAL A 103 -0.66 0.73 -0.03
N ASP A 104 -1.65 1.57 0.17
CA ASP A 104 -2.61 1.57 1.28
C ASP A 104 -2.04 1.93 2.66
N ALA A 105 -0.95 1.27 3.07
CA ALA A 105 -0.21 1.52 4.30
C ALA A 105 1.28 1.23 4.06
N PRO A 106 2.20 1.97 4.71
CA PRO A 106 3.61 1.59 4.71
C PRO A 106 3.81 0.24 5.40
N SER A 107 4.48 -0.69 4.74
CA SER A 107 4.73 -2.02 5.29
C SER A 107 5.58 -1.95 6.56
N SER A 108 5.02 -2.47 7.65
CA SER A 108 5.48 -2.46 9.06
C SER A 108 4.64 -1.56 9.98
N TRP A 109 3.89 -0.60 9.44
CA TRP A 109 3.16 0.36 10.25
C TRP A 109 1.88 -0.25 10.85
N SER A 110 1.61 0.09 12.11
CA SER A 110 0.30 -0.04 12.73
C SER A 110 -0.67 0.95 12.09
N ILE A 111 -1.91 0.51 11.87
CA ILE A 111 -2.97 1.36 11.33
C ILE A 111 -3.36 2.48 12.27
N GLU A 112 -3.19 2.28 13.58
CA GLU A 112 -3.53 3.26 14.60
C GLU A 112 -2.31 4.04 15.08
N ASP A 113 -1.19 3.35 15.32
CA ASP A 113 -0.03 3.92 16.02
C ASP A 113 1.11 4.36 15.09
N GLY A 114 1.00 4.08 13.78
CA GLY A 114 2.05 4.39 12.82
C GLY A 114 3.26 3.44 12.90
N PRO A 115 4.50 3.91 12.65
CA PRO A 115 5.68 3.05 12.59
C PRO A 115 5.98 2.37 13.94
N PRO A 116 6.53 1.15 13.94
CA PRO A 116 6.89 0.45 15.17
C PRO A 116 8.01 1.18 15.92
N ALA A 117 8.01 1.12 17.25
CA ALA A 117 9.01 1.82 18.07
C ALA A 117 10.44 1.26 17.91
N SER A 118 10.60 0.01 17.49
CA SER A 118 11.90 -0.63 17.26
C SER A 118 11.76 -1.83 16.31
N GLY A 119 12.88 -2.31 15.78
CA GLY A 119 12.91 -3.46 14.86
C GLY A 119 12.77 -3.07 13.39
N PRO A 120 12.55 -4.06 12.50
CA PRO A 120 12.42 -3.82 11.06
C PRO A 120 11.28 -2.85 10.75
N GLY A 121 11.61 -1.77 10.04
CA GLY A 121 10.64 -0.77 9.62
C GLY A 121 10.36 0.33 10.65
N ALA A 122 11.09 0.37 11.78
CA ALA A 122 10.96 1.41 12.78
C ALA A 122 11.39 2.80 12.27
N LYS A 123 12.25 2.85 11.26
CA LYS A 123 12.64 4.09 10.58
C LYS A 123 12.15 4.13 9.13
N PHE A 124 11.42 3.11 8.69
CA PHE A 124 10.88 3.08 7.35
C PHE A 124 9.84 4.16 7.19
N HIS A 125 10.09 5.05 6.24
CA HIS A 125 9.21 6.16 5.92
C HIS A 125 9.21 6.38 4.40
N PRO A 126 8.15 5.97 3.69
CA PRO A 126 8.12 6.07 2.23
C PRO A 126 8.02 7.53 1.78
N ALA A 127 8.50 7.81 0.57
CA ALA A 127 8.41 9.14 -0.02
C ALA A 127 6.96 9.47 -0.40
N THR A 128 6.20 8.45 -0.81
CA THR A 128 4.81 8.58 -1.24
C THR A 128 3.92 7.53 -0.58
N LEU A 129 2.69 7.90 -0.25
CA LEU A 129 1.64 6.99 0.21
C LEU A 129 0.43 7.12 -0.71
N ILE A 130 -0.14 6.01 -1.16
CA ILE A 130 -1.47 5.99 -1.80
C ILE A 130 -2.46 5.26 -0.92
N SER A 131 -3.37 5.99 -0.27
CA SER A 131 -4.49 5.38 0.46
C SER A 131 -5.54 4.88 -0.52
N LEU A 132 -6.01 3.64 -0.34
CA LEU A 132 -7.10 3.10 -1.16
C LEU A 132 -8.44 3.32 -0.47
N THR A 133 -9.44 3.77 -1.24
CA THR A 133 -10.82 4.06 -0.79
C THR A 133 -10.89 5.27 0.14
N ALA A 134 -10.25 5.22 1.30
CA ALA A 134 -10.17 6.32 2.26
C ALA A 134 -8.84 6.25 3.04
N PRO A 135 -8.31 7.39 3.52
CA PRO A 135 -7.19 7.43 4.44
C PRO A 135 -7.45 6.67 5.74
N LYS A 136 -6.41 6.00 6.25
CA LYS A 136 -6.42 5.28 7.54
C LYS A 136 -5.84 6.19 8.65
N PRO A 137 -6.09 5.93 9.94
CA PRO A 137 -5.54 6.75 11.03
C PRO A 137 -4.02 6.93 11.00
N LEU A 138 -3.27 5.95 10.49
CA LEU A 138 -1.81 5.99 10.31
C LEU A 138 -1.30 7.22 9.55
N VAL A 139 -2.13 7.83 8.70
CA VAL A 139 -1.71 9.02 7.90
C VAL A 139 -1.35 10.20 8.79
N LYS A 140 -1.79 10.22 10.05
CA LYS A 140 -1.37 11.23 11.06
C LYS A 140 0.13 11.21 11.34
N HIS A 141 0.78 10.08 11.09
CA HIS A 141 2.23 9.89 11.26
C HIS A 141 3.01 10.09 9.96
N PHE A 142 2.31 10.22 8.83
CA PHE A 142 2.92 10.32 7.51
C PHE A 142 3.23 11.79 7.16
N THR A 143 4.42 12.04 6.57
CA THR A 143 4.88 13.39 6.23
C THR A 143 5.42 13.53 4.81
N GLY A 144 5.12 12.58 3.92
CA GLY A 144 5.50 12.61 2.50
C GLY A 144 4.38 13.08 1.58
N THR A 145 4.47 12.74 0.30
CA THR A 145 3.40 13.03 -0.68
C THR A 145 2.27 12.02 -0.52
N HIS A 146 1.03 12.48 -0.36
CA HIS A 146 -0.10 11.60 -0.10
C HIS A 146 -1.13 11.69 -1.21
N PHE A 147 -1.51 10.53 -1.77
CA PHE A 147 -2.60 10.39 -2.73
C PHE A 147 -3.73 9.53 -2.16
N ILE A 148 -4.94 9.73 -2.64
CA ILE A 148 -6.07 8.82 -2.47
C ILE A 148 -6.43 8.23 -3.84
N GLY A 149 -6.46 6.91 -3.92
CA GLY A 149 -6.98 6.15 -5.05
C GLY A 149 -8.28 5.42 -4.70
N GLY A 150 -8.85 4.73 -5.69
CA GLY A 150 -10.10 3.98 -5.50
C GLY A 150 -11.36 4.81 -5.74
N ARG A 151 -11.40 5.49 -6.90
CA ARG A 151 -12.53 6.30 -7.37
C ARG A 151 -13.73 5.44 -7.80
N PHE A 152 -14.30 4.71 -6.85
CA PHE A 152 -15.45 3.83 -7.07
C PHE A 152 -16.49 3.90 -5.95
N ILE A 153 -16.32 4.79 -4.97
CA ILE A 153 -17.24 4.95 -3.83
C ILE A 153 -18.52 5.66 -4.30
N PRO A 154 -19.70 5.02 -4.19
CA PRO A 154 -20.96 5.68 -4.51
C PRO A 154 -21.26 6.82 -3.52
N GLN A 155 -21.91 7.89 -4.00
CA GLN A 155 -22.29 9.03 -3.16
C GLN A 155 -23.11 8.62 -1.91
N SER A 156 -23.98 7.63 -2.04
CA SER A 156 -24.79 7.11 -0.94
C SER A 156 -23.95 6.45 0.16
N ILE A 157 -22.85 5.80 -0.19
CA ILE A 157 -21.90 5.20 0.76
C ILE A 157 -21.08 6.30 1.42
N ALA A 158 -20.57 7.26 0.64
CA ALA A 158 -19.85 8.41 1.18
C ALA A 158 -20.68 9.16 2.24
N GLN A 159 -21.95 9.47 1.93
CA GLN A 159 -22.88 10.12 2.86
C GLN A 159 -23.18 9.26 4.09
N LYS A 160 -23.38 7.95 3.92
CA LYS A 160 -23.71 7.03 5.02
C LYS A 160 -22.59 6.95 6.06
N TYR A 161 -21.34 7.02 5.63
CA TYR A 161 -20.16 6.87 6.49
C TYR A 161 -19.43 8.20 6.75
N ASP A 162 -20.02 9.34 6.38
CA ASP A 162 -19.44 10.69 6.51
C ASP A 162 -17.99 10.75 5.95
N LEU A 163 -17.78 10.10 4.80
CA LEU A 163 -16.47 10.07 4.14
C LEU A 163 -16.24 11.36 3.37
N ASP A 164 -15.10 11.98 3.61
CA ASP A 164 -14.61 13.08 2.79
C ASP A 164 -13.97 12.51 1.52
N ILE A 165 -14.64 12.68 0.39
CA ILE A 165 -14.19 12.18 -0.91
C ILE A 165 -13.44 13.31 -1.61
N PRO A 166 -12.17 13.13 -1.99
CA PRO A 166 -11.43 14.18 -2.67
C PRO A 166 -12.04 14.49 -4.05
N GLU A 167 -11.81 15.70 -4.53
CA GLU A 167 -12.16 16.06 -5.90
C GLU A 167 -11.21 15.36 -6.88
N TYR A 168 -11.76 14.48 -7.71
CA TYR A 168 -11.02 13.85 -8.81
C TYR A 168 -11.23 14.65 -10.09
N HIS A 169 -10.15 15.10 -10.73
CA HIS A 169 -10.22 15.88 -11.96
C HIS A 169 -10.33 14.98 -13.20
N GLY A 170 -11.23 15.32 -14.12
CA GLY A 170 -11.41 14.60 -15.38
C GLY A 170 -11.55 13.08 -15.20
N VAL A 171 -10.64 12.32 -15.81
CA VAL A 171 -10.60 10.85 -15.77
C VAL A 171 -9.62 10.29 -14.74
N ASP A 172 -9.02 11.15 -13.91
CA ASP A 172 -8.01 10.76 -12.93
C ASP A 172 -8.57 9.72 -11.96
N GLN A 173 -7.74 8.73 -11.63
CA GLN A 173 -8.05 7.65 -10.69
C GLN A 173 -7.43 7.87 -9.31
N ILE A 174 -6.68 8.97 -9.16
CA ILE A 174 -6.03 9.41 -7.94
C ILE A 174 -6.30 10.90 -7.73
N ALA A 175 -6.25 11.34 -6.48
CA ALA A 175 -6.24 12.74 -6.10
C ALA A 175 -5.15 12.96 -5.05
N GLU A 176 -4.40 14.06 -5.15
CA GLU A 176 -3.42 14.43 -4.12
C GLU A 176 -4.14 15.01 -2.90
N VAL A 177 -3.76 14.54 -1.72
CA VAL A 177 -4.25 15.08 -0.45
C VAL A 177 -3.36 16.25 -0.08
N SER A 178 -3.83 17.47 -0.36
CA SER A 178 -3.19 18.68 0.17
C SER A 178 -3.16 18.58 1.70
N GLY A 179 -1.96 18.59 2.28
CA GLY A 179 -1.75 18.34 3.71
C GLY A 179 -2.73 19.10 4.59
N THR A 180 -3.33 18.39 5.55
CA THR A 180 -4.18 18.96 6.60
C THR A 180 -3.35 19.85 7.52
N GLY A 181 -2.95 21.00 7.03
CA GLY A 181 -2.53 22.16 7.80
C GLY A 181 -3.76 22.94 8.21
N THR A 182 -4.14 22.80 9.48
CA THR A 182 -4.86 23.79 10.31
C THR A 182 -6.35 24.11 10.14
N ASP A 183 -7.13 23.62 9.16
CA ASP A 183 -8.58 23.99 9.10
C ASP A 183 -9.59 22.86 8.80
N ALA A 184 -9.18 21.59 8.85
CA ALA A 184 -10.15 20.50 8.94
C ALA A 184 -10.65 20.41 10.39
N LYS A 185 -11.81 21.02 10.66
CA LYS A 185 -12.59 20.80 11.88
C LYS A 185 -12.51 19.33 12.28
N LYS A 186 -12.06 19.08 13.51
CA LYS A 186 -12.20 17.82 14.24
C LYS A 186 -13.47 17.06 13.83
N LYS A 187 -13.30 16.08 12.95
CA LYS A 187 -14.23 14.97 12.83
C LYS A 187 -13.36 13.73 12.84
N GLU A 188 -13.25 13.18 14.04
CA GLU A 188 -12.69 11.87 14.28
C GLU A 188 -13.40 10.86 13.37
N VAL A 189 -12.68 10.25 12.44
CA VAL A 189 -13.13 9.00 11.82
C VAL A 189 -12.88 7.88 12.83
N VAL A 190 -13.72 7.85 13.87
CA VAL A 190 -13.88 6.68 14.74
C VAL A 190 -15.17 6.02 14.29
N GLY A 191 -15.07 4.99 13.45
CA GLY A 191 -16.30 4.38 12.95
C GLY A 191 -16.20 3.21 11.99
N LEU A 192 -15.07 2.51 11.88
CA LEU A 192 -15.02 1.28 11.07
C LEU A 192 -14.43 0.05 11.77
N ALA A 193 -13.86 0.17 12.98
CA ALA A 193 -13.27 -0.97 13.69
C ALA A 193 -14.15 -1.60 14.80
N GLU A 194 -15.25 -0.97 15.26
CA GLU A 194 -15.95 -1.40 16.49
C GLU A 194 -17.39 -1.91 16.32
N ARG A 195 -17.86 -2.29 15.11
CA ARG A 195 -19.23 -2.81 14.96
C ARG A 195 -19.33 -4.15 14.24
N GLN A 196 -18.42 -5.06 14.56
CA GLN A 196 -18.64 -6.50 14.41
C GLN A 196 -18.10 -7.23 15.64
N GLY A 197 -18.84 -7.10 16.73
CA GLY A 197 -18.72 -7.89 17.97
C GLY A 197 -20.11 -8.10 18.54
#